data_AF-N6VN48-F1
#
_entry.id   AF-N6VN48-F1
#
_cell.length_a   1.000
_cell.length_b   1.000
_cell.length_c   1.000
_cell.angle_alpha   90.00
_cell.angle_beta   90.00
_cell.angle_gamma   90.00
#
_symmetry.space_group_name_H-M   'P 1'
#
loop_
_entity.id
_entity.type
_entity.pdbx_description
1 polymer ?
#
loop_
_entity_poly.entity_id
_entity_poly.type
_entity_poly.pdbx_seq_one_letter_code
_entity_poly.pdbx_strand_id
1 'polypeptide(L)'
;MKDTFTSLQAPHLNWALRNALNTAAKQVERFAEKQIADVTSAKSKRIKRGVYIKEKATAKLLETNIIGSGTPIPLKFFQAQETKRGVTYKMFGKKEILPHAFIKGGSFPKRVELKKLNGNVFQRADGDQFPIAKQEGPSIAGVMSKPEIANTITQYA
;
A
#
# COMPACT_ATOMS: atom_id res chain seq x y z
N MET A 1 36.19 -1.44 30.92
CA MET A 1 35.04 -1.04 30.09
C MET A 1 35.28 0.30 29.37
N LYS A 2 36.53 0.64 29.01
CA LYS A 2 36.89 1.92 28.35
C LYS A 2 37.37 1.76 26.89
N ASP A 3 37.58 0.54 26.40
CA ASP A 3 38.24 0.30 25.11
C ASP A 3 37.31 -0.10 23.95
N THR A 4 36.00 -0.27 24.21
CA THR A 4 35.04 -0.72 23.16
C THR A 4 34.71 0.37 22.14
N PHE A 5 34.80 1.66 22.52
CA PHE A 5 34.54 2.78 21.60
C PHE A 5 35.79 3.22 20.85
N THR A 6 36.98 2.99 21.40
CA THR A 6 38.26 3.35 20.78
C THR A 6 38.56 2.50 19.53
N SER A 7 37.98 1.29 19.43
CA SER A 7 38.08 0.41 18.26
C SER A 7 37.05 0.69 17.15
N LEU A 8 36.10 1.61 17.35
CA LEU A 8 35.10 2.00 16.34
C LEU A 8 35.62 3.12 15.44
N GLN A 9 36.76 2.88 14.78
CA GLN A 9 37.24 3.75 13.70
C GLN A 9 36.60 3.33 12.37
N ALA A 10 36.65 4.20 11.36
CA ALA A 10 36.36 3.78 9.99
C ALA A 10 37.35 2.66 9.61
N PRO A 11 36.91 1.53 9.00
CA PRO A 11 35.64 1.28 8.32
C PRO A 11 34.54 0.58 9.15
N HIS A 12 34.87 0.08 10.35
CA HIS A 12 33.95 -0.74 11.16
C HIS A 12 32.77 0.07 11.71
N LEU A 13 33.00 1.35 12.04
CA LEU A 13 31.94 2.28 12.44
C LEU A 13 30.86 2.40 11.35
N ASN A 14 31.26 2.56 10.08
CA ASN A 14 30.31 2.71 8.97
C ASN A 14 29.51 1.43 8.74
N TRP A 15 30.08 0.24 9.00
CA TRP A 15 29.34 -1.02 8.93
C TRP A 15 28.30 -1.14 10.04
N ALA A 16 28.64 -0.72 11.26
CA ALA A 16 27.69 -0.69 12.37
C ALA A 16 26.53 0.27 12.06
N LEU A 17 26.85 1.50 11.63
CA LEU A 17 25.86 2.52 11.23
C LEU A 17 24.98 2.03 10.08
N ARG A 18 25.57 1.41 9.05
CA ARG A 18 24.84 0.81 7.94
C ARG A 18 23.81 -0.22 8.42
N ASN A 19 24.21 -1.12 9.33
CA ASN A 19 23.31 -2.16 9.83
C ASN A 19 22.22 -1.58 10.71
N ALA A 20 22.54 -0.59 11.55
CA ALA A 20 21.59 0.14 12.37
C ALA A 20 20.55 0.86 11.50
N LEU A 21 20.99 1.61 10.49
CA LEU A 21 20.13 2.39 9.60
C LEU A 21 19.22 1.48 8.76
N ASN A 22 19.74 0.38 8.23
CA ASN A 22 18.90 -0.62 7.54
C ASN A 22 17.91 -1.34 8.47
N THR A 23 18.22 -1.46 9.76
CA THR A 23 17.31 -2.04 10.76
C THR A 23 16.20 -1.05 11.10
N ALA A 24 16.54 0.22 11.34
CA ALA A 24 15.58 1.30 11.53
C ALA A 24 14.66 1.44 10.31
N ALA A 25 15.21 1.44 9.09
CA ALA A 25 14.43 1.51 7.86
C ALA A 25 13.37 0.39 7.77
N LYS A 26 13.71 -0.86 8.16
CA LYS A 26 12.73 -1.96 8.23
C LYS A 26 11.65 -1.75 9.29
N GLN A 27 11.99 -1.11 10.40
CA GLN A 27 11.00 -0.79 11.44
C GLN A 27 10.05 0.30 10.94
N VAL A 28 10.58 1.36 10.33
CA VAL A 28 9.80 2.45 9.72
C VAL A 28 8.92 1.92 8.58
N GLU A 29 9.44 1.03 7.72
CA GLU A 29 8.68 0.35 6.68
C GLU A 29 7.46 -0.39 7.25
N ARG A 30 7.67 -1.25 8.27
CA ARG A 30 6.58 -1.98 8.94
C ARG A 30 5.57 -1.06 9.61
N PHE A 31 6.05 0.02 10.21
CA PHE A 31 5.19 1.01 10.84
C PHE A 31 4.34 1.73 9.79
N ALA A 32 4.95 2.22 8.70
CA ALA A 32 4.25 2.85 7.58
C ALA A 32 3.22 1.90 6.94
N GLU A 33 3.59 0.64 6.69
CA GLU A 33 2.67 -0.38 6.19
C GLU A 33 1.41 -0.51 7.06
N LYS A 34 1.59 -0.53 8.38
CA LYS A 34 0.49 -0.64 9.35
C LYS A 34 -0.38 0.62 9.32
N GLN A 35 0.21 1.80 9.44
CA GLN A 35 -0.53 3.07 9.43
C GLN A 35 -1.34 3.24 8.14
N ILE A 36 -0.74 2.94 6.99
CA ILE A 36 -1.41 3.02 5.69
C ILE A 36 -2.55 1.99 5.61
N ALA A 37 -2.35 0.76 6.07
CA ALA A 37 -3.40 -0.26 6.04
C ALA A 37 -4.60 0.13 6.93
N ASP A 38 -4.33 0.64 8.14
CA ASP A 38 -5.35 1.05 9.09
C ASP A 38 -6.17 2.23 8.55
N VAL A 39 -5.48 3.26 8.04
CA VAL A 39 -6.10 4.45 7.47
C VAL A 39 -6.88 4.13 6.20
N THR A 40 -6.32 3.36 5.27
CA THR A 40 -6.99 3.09 3.98
C THR A 40 -8.07 2.02 4.07
N SER A 41 -8.06 1.18 5.11
CA SER A 41 -8.84 -0.07 5.20
C SER A 41 -8.54 -1.09 4.09
N ALA A 42 -7.44 -0.92 3.36
CA ALA A 42 -7.00 -1.86 2.34
C ALA A 42 -6.38 -3.12 2.97
N LYS A 43 -6.48 -4.26 2.27
CA LYS A 43 -5.84 -5.52 2.69
C LYS A 43 -4.34 -5.32 2.89
N SER A 44 -3.85 -5.57 4.11
CA SER A 44 -2.43 -5.35 4.48
C SER A 44 -1.46 -6.06 3.55
N LYS A 45 -1.78 -7.28 3.07
CA LYS A 45 -0.94 -8.02 2.10
C LYS A 45 -0.67 -7.23 0.82
N ARG A 46 -1.59 -6.37 0.37
CA ARG A 46 -1.38 -5.52 -0.79
C ARG A 46 -0.53 -4.30 -0.45
N ILE A 47 -0.75 -3.68 0.72
CA ILE A 47 0.05 -2.54 1.20
C ILE A 47 1.52 -2.94 1.36
N LYS A 48 1.80 -4.09 1.98
CA LYS A 48 3.17 -4.63 2.13
C LYS A 48 3.93 -4.84 0.81
N ARG A 49 3.22 -4.96 -0.30
CA ARG A 49 3.84 -5.11 -1.63
C ARG A 49 4.13 -3.78 -2.30
N GLY A 50 3.68 -2.67 -1.72
CA GLY A 50 3.85 -1.35 -2.30
C GLY A 50 4.37 -0.31 -1.32
N VAL A 51 4.83 -0.70 -0.14
CA VAL A 51 5.80 0.08 0.65
C VAL A 51 7.09 -0.71 0.58
N TYR A 52 8.20 -0.07 0.20
CA TYR A 52 9.48 -0.75 0.11
C TYR A 52 10.67 0.20 0.27
N ILE A 53 11.77 -0.33 0.77
CA ILE A 53 13.07 0.35 0.81
C ILE A 53 13.68 0.28 -0.60
N LYS A 54 13.76 1.42 -1.29
CA LYS A 54 14.32 1.53 -2.65
C LYS A 54 15.83 1.35 -2.63
N GLU A 55 16.50 2.08 -1.74
CA GLU A 55 17.95 2.12 -1.60
C GLU A 55 18.31 1.83 -0.16
N LYS A 56 19.14 0.81 0.05
CA LYS A 56 19.65 0.41 1.36
C LYS A 56 20.89 1.20 1.71
N ALA A 57 21.08 1.45 3.01
CA ALA A 57 22.30 2.06 3.50
C ALA A 57 23.50 1.19 3.10
N THR A 58 24.58 1.84 2.68
CA THR A 58 25.88 1.22 2.43
C THR A 58 26.93 1.82 3.36
N ALA A 59 28.12 1.23 3.43
CA ALA A 59 29.21 1.78 4.24
C ALA A 59 29.74 3.14 3.72
N LYS A 60 29.43 3.48 2.47
CA LYS A 60 29.80 4.74 1.82
C LYS A 60 28.67 5.76 1.90
N LEU A 61 27.42 5.29 1.85
CA LEU A 61 26.21 6.11 1.82
C LEU A 61 25.28 5.68 2.95
N LEU A 62 25.28 6.46 4.03
CA LEU A 62 24.52 6.19 5.25
C LEU A 62 23.11 6.81 5.18
N GLU A 63 22.38 6.52 4.11
CA GLU A 63 21.00 6.96 3.93
C GLU A 63 20.13 5.81 3.38
N THR A 64 18.82 5.87 3.62
CA THR A 64 17.85 4.94 3.05
C THR A 64 16.60 5.66 2.59
N ASN A 65 16.08 5.23 1.45
CA ASN A 65 14.86 5.78 0.87
C ASN A 65 13.73 4.75 0.99
N ILE A 66 12.68 5.10 1.73
CA ILE A 66 11.43 4.33 1.82
C ILE A 66 10.42 4.98 0.89
N ILE A 67 9.87 4.21 -0.05
CA ILE A 67 8.91 4.72 -1.03
C ILE A 67 7.63 3.90 -1.07
N GLY A 68 6.53 4.61 -1.33
CA GLY A 68 5.24 4.02 -1.67
C GLY A 68 5.09 3.82 -3.18
N SER A 69 4.38 2.77 -3.58
CA SER A 69 4.02 2.53 -4.96
C SER A 69 3.03 3.61 -5.44
N GLY A 70 3.35 4.21 -6.59
CA GLY A 70 2.47 5.16 -7.27
C GLY A 70 1.27 4.51 -7.95
N THR A 71 1.26 3.18 -8.11
CA THR A 71 0.14 2.48 -8.74
C THR A 71 -1.09 2.48 -7.80
N PRO A 72 -2.28 2.89 -8.28
CA PRO A 72 -3.51 2.82 -7.50
C PRO A 72 -3.81 1.41 -7.00
N ILE A 73 -4.43 1.31 -5.82
CA ILE A 73 -4.82 0.02 -5.26
C ILE A 73 -6.17 -0.39 -5.88
N PRO A 74 -6.30 -1.55 -6.53
CA PRO A 74 -7.59 -2.01 -7.06
C PRO A 74 -8.65 -2.16 -5.96
N LEU A 75 -9.92 -1.78 -6.25
CA LEU A 75 -11.00 -1.81 -5.25
C LEU A 75 -11.23 -3.19 -4.61
N LYS A 76 -10.83 -4.28 -5.26
CA LYS A 76 -10.91 -5.64 -4.68
C LYS A 76 -10.15 -5.83 -3.37
N PHE A 77 -9.17 -4.97 -3.09
CA PHE A 77 -8.42 -4.99 -1.84
C PHE A 77 -9.11 -4.23 -0.70
N PHE A 78 -10.25 -3.58 -0.96
CA PHE A 78 -11.02 -2.79 0.00
C PHE A 78 -12.30 -3.53 0.43
N GLN A 79 -12.18 -4.84 0.68
CA GLN A 79 -13.31 -5.70 1.11
C GLN A 79 -14.52 -5.61 0.17
N ALA A 80 -14.27 -5.54 -1.14
CA ALA A 80 -15.31 -5.39 -2.14
C ALA A 80 -16.28 -6.59 -2.14
N GLN A 81 -17.57 -6.31 -2.07
CA GLN A 81 -18.65 -7.30 -2.10
C GLN A 81 -19.74 -6.84 -3.08
N GLU A 82 -20.18 -7.75 -3.93
CA GLU A 82 -21.21 -7.48 -4.93
C GLU A 82 -22.62 -7.61 -4.34
N THR A 83 -23.48 -6.65 -4.66
CA THR A 83 -24.88 -6.55 -4.23
C THR A 83 -25.78 -6.27 -5.44
N LYS A 84 -27.11 -6.38 -5.28
CA LYS A 84 -28.05 -6.08 -6.38
C LYS A 84 -27.92 -4.64 -6.91
N ARG A 85 -27.52 -3.69 -6.07
CA ARG A 85 -27.40 -2.26 -6.41
C ARG A 85 -26.03 -1.88 -6.99
N GLY A 86 -25.02 -2.75 -6.85
CA GLY A 86 -23.63 -2.44 -7.22
C GLY A 86 -22.64 -3.14 -6.30
N VAL A 87 -21.45 -2.56 -6.11
CA VAL A 87 -20.40 -3.14 -5.27
C VAL A 87 -20.19 -2.31 -4.02
N THR A 88 -20.35 -2.92 -2.84
CA THR A 88 -19.95 -2.29 -1.58
C THR A 88 -18.44 -2.44 -1.37
N TYR A 89 -17.77 -1.41 -0.87
CA TYR A 89 -16.37 -1.46 -0.48
C TYR A 89 -16.14 -0.66 0.82
N LYS A 90 -15.02 -0.91 1.50
CA LYS A 90 -14.61 -0.17 2.71
C LYS A 90 -13.34 0.61 2.45
N MET A 91 -13.42 1.92 2.51
CA MET A 91 -12.29 2.83 2.32
C MET A 91 -12.30 3.91 3.39
N PHE A 92 -11.13 4.26 3.92
CA PHE A 92 -11.01 5.30 4.97
C PHE A 92 -11.94 5.07 6.16
N GLY A 93 -12.10 3.81 6.58
CA GLY A 93 -12.98 3.41 7.68
C GLY A 93 -14.48 3.36 7.34
N LYS A 94 -14.91 3.93 6.21
CA LYS A 94 -16.32 4.02 5.81
C LYS A 94 -16.68 2.94 4.80
N LYS A 95 -17.90 2.42 4.91
CA LYS A 95 -18.48 1.48 3.93
C LYS A 95 -19.32 2.26 2.94
N GLU A 96 -18.97 2.17 1.67
CA GLU A 96 -19.61 2.88 0.58
C GLU A 96 -20.13 1.90 -0.48
N ILE A 97 -21.07 2.34 -1.31
CA ILE A 97 -21.62 1.56 -2.42
C ILE A 97 -21.23 2.27 -3.71
N LEU A 98 -20.57 1.54 -4.61
CA LEU A 98 -20.39 1.97 -5.99
C LEU A 98 -21.58 1.46 -6.83
N PRO A 99 -22.53 2.33 -7.21
CA PRO A 99 -23.74 1.92 -7.92
C PRO A 99 -23.38 1.37 -9.30
N HIS A 100 -24.15 0.38 -9.77
CA HIS A 100 -23.99 -0.23 -11.10
C HIS A 100 -22.62 -0.88 -11.38
N ALA A 101 -21.74 -0.95 -10.39
CA ALA A 101 -20.51 -1.70 -10.48
C ALA A 101 -20.76 -3.21 -10.30
N PHE A 102 -19.85 -4.02 -10.83
CA PHE A 102 -19.93 -5.47 -10.76
C PHE A 102 -18.55 -6.10 -10.58
N ILE A 103 -18.55 -7.33 -10.07
CA ILE A 103 -17.34 -8.18 -9.91
C ILE A 103 -17.49 -9.45 -10.74
N LYS A 104 -18.71 -10.00 -10.79
CA LYS A 104 -19.05 -11.23 -11.50
C LYS A 104 -19.92 -10.93 -12.72
N GLY A 105 -20.04 -11.89 -13.64
CA GLY A 105 -21.00 -11.82 -14.75
C GLY A 105 -22.37 -12.39 -14.38
N GLY A 106 -23.29 -12.37 -15.34
CA GLY A 106 -24.62 -12.99 -15.22
C GLY A 106 -25.65 -12.15 -14.45
N SER A 107 -26.87 -12.66 -14.37
CA SER A 107 -27.98 -12.01 -13.68
C SER A 107 -27.96 -12.32 -12.17
N PHE A 108 -28.41 -11.36 -11.36
CA PHE A 108 -28.58 -11.58 -9.92
C PHE A 108 -29.83 -12.44 -9.67
N PRO A 109 -29.84 -13.42 -8.75
CA PRO A 109 -28.78 -13.79 -7.80
C PRO A 109 -27.73 -14.80 -8.34
N LYS A 110 -27.98 -15.42 -9.50
CA LYS A 110 -27.11 -16.46 -10.10
C LYS A 110 -25.90 -15.87 -10.83
N ARG A 111 -25.02 -15.19 -10.08
CA ARG A 111 -23.80 -14.56 -10.61
C ARG A 111 -22.71 -15.59 -10.88
N VAL A 112 -22.03 -15.45 -12.03
CA VAL A 112 -20.97 -16.36 -12.47
C VAL A 112 -19.62 -15.67 -12.33
N GLU A 113 -18.67 -16.34 -11.68
CA GLU A 113 -17.31 -15.82 -11.56
C GLU A 113 -16.59 -15.80 -12.90
N LEU A 114 -16.14 -14.62 -13.32
CA LEU A 114 -15.40 -14.42 -14.55
C LEU A 114 -13.90 -14.42 -14.25
N LYS A 115 -13.21 -15.51 -14.58
CA LYS A 115 -11.76 -15.68 -14.32
C LYS A 115 -10.92 -14.51 -14.83
N LYS A 116 -11.26 -13.95 -15.99
CA LYS A 116 -10.56 -12.81 -16.61
C LYS A 116 -10.67 -11.51 -15.77
N LEU A 117 -11.73 -11.33 -14.99
CA LEU A 117 -11.91 -10.14 -14.15
C LEU A 117 -11.11 -10.23 -12.84
N ASN A 118 -10.70 -11.44 -12.42
CA ASN A 118 -9.84 -11.70 -11.25
C ASN A 118 -10.31 -10.96 -9.97
N GLY A 119 -11.63 -10.96 -9.76
CA GLY A 119 -12.28 -10.31 -8.63
C GLY A 119 -12.14 -8.78 -8.57
N ASN A 120 -11.67 -8.13 -9.64
CA ASN A 120 -11.62 -6.68 -9.70
C ASN A 120 -13.04 -6.10 -9.86
N VAL A 121 -13.20 -4.86 -9.41
CA VAL A 121 -14.45 -4.11 -9.54
C VAL A 121 -14.42 -3.37 -10.87
N PHE A 122 -15.48 -3.53 -11.64
CA PHE A 122 -15.67 -2.82 -12.90
C PHE A 122 -16.97 -2.03 -12.86
N GLN A 123 -17.00 -0.93 -13.60
CA GLN A 123 -18.20 -0.14 -13.84
C GLN A 123 -18.29 0.15 -15.33
N ARG A 124 -19.51 0.30 -15.85
CA ARG A 124 -19.71 0.77 -17.22
C ARG A 124 -19.12 2.17 -17.35
N ALA A 125 -18.28 2.36 -18.37
CA ALA A 125 -17.78 3.65 -18.80
C ALA A 125 -18.63 4.16 -19.98
N ASP A 126 -18.40 5.39 -20.40
CA ASP A 126 -19.06 5.99 -21.56
C ASP A 126 -18.37 5.57 -22.87
N GLY A 127 -19.17 5.28 -23.91
CA GLY A 127 -18.69 4.94 -25.26
C GLY A 127 -19.53 3.89 -26.00
N ASP A 128 -19.25 3.71 -27.30
CA ASP A 128 -20.10 2.98 -28.25
C ASP A 128 -20.06 1.44 -28.12
N GLN A 129 -19.04 0.86 -27.47
CA GLN A 129 -18.83 -0.59 -27.39
C GLN A 129 -18.84 -1.13 -25.95
N PHE A 130 -19.91 -0.85 -25.20
CA PHE A 130 -20.08 -1.28 -23.80
C PHE A 130 -18.79 -1.20 -22.96
N PRO A 131 -18.07 -0.05 -22.96
CA PRO A 131 -16.77 0.00 -22.32
C PRO A 131 -16.95 -0.21 -20.81
N ILE A 132 -16.04 -0.98 -20.22
CA ILE A 132 -16.00 -1.23 -18.79
C ILE A 132 -14.67 -0.74 -18.25
N ALA A 133 -14.72 0.11 -17.23
CA ALA A 133 -13.55 0.65 -16.56
C ALA A 133 -13.32 -0.09 -15.24
N LYS A 134 -12.07 -0.49 -15.02
CA LYS A 134 -11.63 -1.02 -13.73
C LYS A 134 -11.59 0.12 -12.71
N GLN A 135 -12.17 -0.13 -11.56
CA GLN A 135 -12.28 0.86 -10.50
C GLN A 135 -11.18 0.65 -9.47
N GLU A 136 -10.53 1.75 -9.11
CA GLU A 136 -9.33 1.77 -8.27
C GLU A 136 -9.50 2.77 -7.13
N GLY A 137 -8.86 2.49 -6.01
CA GLY A 137 -8.74 3.39 -4.87
C GLY A 137 -7.46 4.22 -4.93
N PRO A 138 -7.04 4.82 -3.82
CA PRO A 138 -5.83 5.63 -3.80
C PRO A 138 -4.56 4.80 -4.05
N SER A 139 -3.50 5.46 -4.53
CA SER A 139 -2.16 4.89 -4.55
C SER A 139 -1.52 4.95 -3.16
N ILE A 140 -0.56 4.06 -2.89
CA ILE A 140 0.13 4.03 -1.59
C ILE A 140 0.95 5.31 -1.42
N ALA A 141 1.66 5.74 -2.46
CA ALA A 141 2.39 7.01 -2.47
C ALA A 141 1.47 8.20 -2.17
N GLY A 142 0.27 8.25 -2.77
CA GLY A 142 -0.69 9.33 -2.54
C GLY A 142 -1.30 9.33 -1.14
N VAL A 143 -1.32 8.19 -0.45
CA VAL A 143 -1.72 8.14 0.97
C VAL A 143 -0.55 8.57 1.86
N MET A 144 0.67 8.15 1.54
CA MET A 144 1.88 8.53 2.27
C MET A 144 2.15 10.03 2.19
N SER A 145 1.82 10.69 1.08
CA SER A 145 2.01 12.14 0.91
C SER A 145 1.04 13.00 1.73
N LYS A 146 0.00 12.40 2.33
CA LYS A 146 -0.90 13.14 3.22
C LYS A 146 -0.11 13.59 4.46
N PRO A 147 -0.21 14.87 4.88
CA PRO A 147 0.64 15.44 5.92
C PRO A 147 0.50 14.70 7.25
N GLU A 148 -0.70 14.26 7.60
CA GLU A 148 -0.96 13.47 8.82
C GLU A 148 -0.12 12.19 8.87
N ILE A 149 -0.07 11.45 7.75
CA ILE A 149 0.65 10.18 7.66
C ILE A 149 2.15 10.41 7.54
N ALA A 150 2.56 11.37 6.72
CA ALA A 150 3.95 11.75 6.56
C ALA A 150 4.56 12.15 7.91
N ASN A 151 3.91 13.05 8.65
CA ASN A 151 4.39 13.51 9.96
C ASN A 151 4.47 12.36 10.97
N THR A 152 3.48 11.46 10.98
CA THR A 152 3.47 10.31 11.88
C THR A 152 4.64 9.36 11.58
N ILE A 153 4.95 9.13 10.30
CA ILE A 153 6.09 8.30 9.89
C ILE A 153 7.41 8.99 10.25
N THR A 154 7.53 10.30 10.01
CA THR A 154 8.74 11.08 10.32
C THR A 154 9.02 11.16 11.82
N GLN A 155 7.99 11.26 12.66
CA GLN A 155 8.16 11.26 14.13
C GLN A 155 8.60 9.90 14.67
N TYR A 156 8.31 8.81 13.96
CA TYR A 156 8.70 7.46 14.34
C TYR A 156 10.13 7.11 13.90
N ALA A 157 10.63 7.76 12.85
CA ALA A 157 11.96 7.54 12.27
C ALA A 157 13.08 8.22 13.06
#